data_AF-A0A5K7Z8T5-F1
#
_entry.id   AF-A0A5K7Z8T5-F1
#
_cell.length_a   1.000
_cell.length_b   1.000
_cell.length_c   1.000
_cell.angle_alpha   90.00
_cell.angle_beta   90.00
_cell.angle_gamma   90.00
#
_symmetry.space_group_name_H-M   'P 1'
#
loop_
_entity.id
_entity.type
_entity.pdbx_description
1 polymer ?
#
loop_
_entity_poly.entity_id
_entity_poly.type
_entity_poly.pdbx_seq_one_letter_code
_entity_poly.pdbx_strand_id
1 'polypeptide(L)'
;MGLPDYLQMDNELSFRGSNKYPRSFGLVIRLCLHFGVQPVFIPIGEPWRNGVVEKFNDTYNKKFFRRQWFASYTTLKRQSKNFQRFHNKHHRYSCLKGKTPHEVLKVSNHNPSTIGANTKLPQLDSIADGNIILIRFIRSNRLLDIFGEKFLVSKDLVYSYVKAIIVTKIHRMQLYLGDELIDAFDYHLPVISRQ
;
A
#
# COMPACT_ATOMS: atom_id res chain seq x y z
N MET A 1 13.28 5.69 8.08
CA MET A 1 11.89 5.31 7.76
C MET A 1 11.74 3.80 7.79
N GLY A 2 12.65 3.01 7.19
CA GLY A 2 12.62 1.55 7.35
C GLY A 2 11.51 0.87 6.57
N LEU A 3 11.39 -0.44 6.77
CA LEU A 3 10.25 -1.26 6.39
C LEU A 3 9.08 -0.89 7.30
N PRO A 4 7.93 -0.46 6.74
CA PRO A 4 6.74 -0.17 7.52
C PRO A 4 5.96 -1.47 7.82
N ASP A 5 5.14 -1.45 8.87
CA ASP A 5 4.18 -2.54 9.12
C ASP A 5 3.07 -2.57 8.06
N TYR A 6 2.68 -1.40 7.55
CA TYR A 6 1.60 -1.22 6.58
C TYR A 6 2.02 -0.34 5.40
N LEU A 7 1.60 -0.70 4.20
CA LEU A 7 1.74 0.13 2.99
C LEU A 7 0.36 0.48 2.43
N GLN A 8 -0.04 1.74 2.57
CA GLN A 8 -1.29 2.23 1.98
C GLN A 8 -1.13 2.47 0.47
N MET A 9 -2.07 1.97 -0.33
CA MET A 9 -2.07 2.05 -1.80
C MET A 9 -3.47 2.36 -2.34
N ASP A 10 -3.51 2.93 -3.54
CA ASP A 10 -4.75 2.98 -4.34
C ASP A 10 -5.04 1.63 -5.01
N ASN A 11 -6.15 1.56 -5.76
CA ASN A 11 -6.64 0.32 -6.36
C ASN A 11 -6.23 0.13 -7.83
N GLU A 12 -5.22 0.86 -8.32
CA GLU A 12 -4.71 0.69 -9.68
C GLU A 12 -4.21 -0.75 -9.92
N LEU A 13 -4.38 -1.24 -11.14
CA LEU A 13 -3.99 -2.59 -11.55
C LEU A 13 -2.50 -2.87 -11.34
N SER A 14 -1.65 -1.85 -11.47
CA SER A 14 -0.22 -1.90 -11.21
C SER A 14 0.10 -2.42 -9.79
N PHE A 15 -0.73 -2.09 -8.80
CA PHE A 15 -0.55 -2.48 -7.40
C PHE A 15 -1.20 -3.82 -7.06
N ARG A 16 -2.41 -4.07 -7.59
CA ARG A 16 -3.19 -5.26 -7.21
C ARG A 16 -3.00 -6.48 -8.10
N GLY A 17 -2.67 -6.30 -9.39
CA GLY A 17 -2.54 -7.38 -10.37
C GLY A 17 -3.67 -7.41 -11.40
N SER A 18 -4.18 -8.60 -11.70
CA SER A 18 -5.08 -8.84 -12.84
C SER A 18 -6.56 -8.86 -12.46
N ASN A 19 -7.40 -8.16 -13.23
CA ASN A 19 -8.86 -8.32 -13.12
C ASN A 19 -9.34 -9.69 -13.65
N LYS A 20 -8.62 -10.28 -14.61
CA LYS A 20 -8.96 -11.59 -15.19
C LYS A 20 -8.62 -12.73 -14.23
N TYR A 21 -7.58 -12.55 -13.43
CA TYR A 21 -7.11 -13.51 -12.43
C TYR A 21 -7.00 -12.79 -11.08
N PRO A 22 -8.13 -12.52 -10.40
CA PRO A 22 -8.20 -11.64 -9.22
C PRO A 22 -7.38 -12.14 -8.02
N ARG A 23 -7.11 -13.44 -7.96
CA ARG A 23 -6.27 -14.09 -6.93
C ARG A 23 -4.79 -14.20 -7.33
N SER A 24 -4.44 -13.80 -8.54
CA SER A 24 -3.05 -13.68 -9.00
C SER A 24 -2.54 -12.29 -8.64
N PHE A 25 -2.11 -12.13 -7.39
CA PHE A 25 -1.67 -10.85 -6.87
C PHE A 25 -0.47 -10.28 -7.63
N GLY A 26 -0.50 -8.98 -7.85
CA GLY A 26 0.56 -8.23 -8.51
C GLY A 26 1.89 -8.28 -7.74
N LEU A 27 2.97 -7.93 -8.42
CA LEU A 27 4.34 -7.95 -7.88
C LEU A 27 4.47 -7.13 -6.58
N VAL A 28 3.76 -6.00 -6.48
CA VAL A 28 3.81 -5.11 -5.33
C VAL A 28 3.25 -5.77 -4.07
N ILE A 29 2.08 -6.41 -4.14
CA ILE A 29 1.51 -7.18 -3.03
C ILE A 29 2.48 -8.28 -2.59
N ARG A 30 3.01 -9.05 -3.55
CA ARG A 30 3.90 -10.18 -3.26
C ARG A 30 5.21 -9.73 -2.61
N LEU A 31 5.76 -8.60 -3.06
CA LEU A 31 6.94 -7.99 -2.45
C LEU A 31 6.66 -7.51 -1.03
N CYS A 32 5.49 -6.90 -0.78
CA CYS A 32 5.09 -6.48 0.57
C CYS A 32 5.03 -7.69 1.51
N LEU A 33 4.28 -8.73 1.12
CA LEU A 33 4.14 -9.95 1.92
C LEU A 33 5.48 -10.64 2.16
N HIS A 34 6.37 -10.68 1.16
CA HIS A 34 7.71 -11.25 1.31
C HIS A 34 8.53 -10.55 2.41
N PHE A 35 8.37 -9.23 2.56
CA PHE A 35 9.03 -8.46 3.63
C PHE A 35 8.19 -8.33 4.91
N GLY A 36 7.06 -9.05 5.02
CA GLY A 36 6.16 -8.97 6.17
C GLY A 36 5.35 -7.68 6.26
N VAL A 37 5.35 -6.86 5.19
CA VAL A 37 4.58 -5.61 5.11
C VAL A 37 3.15 -5.93 4.70
N GLN A 38 2.17 -5.36 5.39
CA GLN A 38 0.75 -5.54 5.08
C GLN A 38 0.27 -4.45 4.10
N PRO A 39 -0.05 -4.79 2.83
CA PRO A 39 -0.66 -3.85 1.92
C PRO A 39 -2.08 -3.47 2.37
N VAL A 40 -2.39 -2.17 2.34
CA VAL A 40 -3.69 -1.59 2.69
C VAL A 40 -4.25 -0.83 1.50
N PHE A 41 -5.29 -1.36 0.88
CA PHE A 41 -6.00 -0.71 -0.22
C PHE A 41 -7.07 0.23 0.32
N ILE A 42 -6.99 1.50 -0.06
CA ILE A 42 -8.02 2.50 0.26
C ILE A 42 -9.36 2.13 -0.41
N PRO A 43 -10.49 2.71 0.03
CA PRO A 43 -11.76 2.60 -0.66
C PRO A 43 -11.67 3.01 -2.13
N ILE A 44 -12.40 2.27 -2.98
CA ILE A 44 -12.45 2.51 -4.42
C ILE A 44 -13.12 3.86 -4.67
N GLY A 45 -12.52 4.67 -5.54
CA GLY A 45 -13.05 6.00 -5.89
C GLY A 45 -12.78 7.07 -4.83
N GLU A 46 -11.92 6.82 -3.85
CA GLU A 46 -11.58 7.78 -2.79
C GLU A 46 -10.11 8.23 -2.80
N PRO A 47 -9.58 8.75 -3.93
CA PRO A 47 -8.15 9.07 -4.09
C PRO A 47 -7.64 10.12 -3.09
N TRP A 48 -8.53 10.97 -2.56
CA TRP A 48 -8.16 11.98 -1.55
C TRP A 48 -7.53 11.41 -0.28
N ARG A 49 -7.73 10.11 0.01
CA ARG A 49 -7.04 9.40 1.11
C ARG A 49 -5.53 9.25 0.88
N ASN A 50 -5.07 9.39 -0.37
CA ASN A 50 -3.66 9.47 -0.76
C ASN A 50 -3.18 10.90 -1.05
N GLY A 51 -3.98 11.93 -0.72
CA GLY A 51 -3.69 13.32 -1.10
C GLY A 51 -2.34 13.87 -0.64
N VAL A 52 -1.76 13.33 0.45
CA VAL A 52 -0.40 13.70 0.90
C VAL A 52 0.67 13.23 -0.10
N VAL A 53 0.51 12.03 -0.65
CA VAL A 53 1.41 11.46 -1.67
C VAL A 53 1.27 12.24 -2.98
N GLU A 54 0.04 12.53 -3.39
CA GLU A 54 -0.23 13.34 -4.59
C GLU A 54 0.38 14.74 -4.48
N LYS A 55 0.19 15.41 -3.33
CA LYS A 55 0.78 16.73 -3.06
C LYS A 55 2.30 16.69 -3.08
N PHE A 56 2.91 15.64 -2.52
CA PHE A 56 4.36 15.46 -2.60
C PHE A 56 4.83 15.26 -4.05
N ASN A 57 4.16 14.41 -4.82
CA ASN A 57 4.50 14.15 -6.21
C ASN A 57 4.38 15.41 -7.07
N ASP A 58 3.32 16.21 -6.88
CA ASP A 58 3.16 17.50 -7.55
C ASP A 58 4.29 18.48 -7.15
N THR A 59 4.64 18.53 -5.86
CA THR A 59 5.76 19.34 -5.37
C THR A 59 7.08 18.90 -6.00
N TYR A 60 7.37 17.60 -6.02
CA TYR A 60 8.56 17.04 -6.65
C TYR A 60 8.62 17.40 -8.15
N ASN A 61 7.51 17.23 -8.86
CA ASN A 61 7.43 17.53 -10.28
C ASN A 61 7.68 19.02 -10.56
N LYS A 62 6.96 19.93 -9.87
CA LYS A 62 7.02 21.39 -10.09
C LYS A 62 8.27 22.06 -9.54
N LYS A 63 8.84 21.56 -8.44
CA LYS A 63 9.96 22.20 -7.74
C LYS A 63 11.30 21.54 -8.03
N PHE A 64 11.32 20.32 -8.54
CA PHE A 64 12.57 19.59 -8.81
C PHE A 64 12.66 19.08 -10.24
N PHE A 65 11.71 18.27 -10.70
CA PHE A 65 11.85 17.54 -11.97
C PHE A 65 11.77 18.47 -13.20
N ARG A 66 10.77 19.35 -13.27
CA ARG A 66 10.57 20.26 -14.42
C ARG A 66 11.40 21.53 -14.39
N ARG A 67 12.15 21.79 -13.31
CA ARG A 67 12.93 23.04 -13.15
C ARG A 67 14.34 22.98 -13.72
N GLN A 68 14.82 21.79 -14.06
CA GLN A 68 16.19 21.59 -14.49
C GLN A 68 16.25 20.49 -15.54
N TRP A 69 17.22 20.59 -16.42
CA TRP A 69 17.54 19.50 -17.33
C TRP A 69 18.51 18.51 -16.67
N PHE A 70 18.37 17.23 -16.99
CA PHE A 70 19.24 16.18 -16.47
C PHE A 70 19.99 15.52 -17.62
N ALA A 71 21.32 15.64 -17.63
CA ALA A 71 22.17 15.08 -18.69
C ALA A 71 22.15 13.56 -18.77
N SER A 72 21.76 12.90 -17.68
CA SER A 72 21.73 11.45 -17.59
C SER A 72 20.80 11.00 -16.46
N TYR A 73 20.37 9.75 -16.53
CA TYR A 73 19.65 9.11 -15.43
C TYR A 73 20.47 9.07 -14.13
N THR A 74 21.79 8.87 -14.21
CA THR A 74 22.67 8.91 -13.04
C THR A 74 22.68 10.28 -12.37
N THR A 75 22.66 11.36 -13.16
CA THR A 75 22.56 12.73 -12.66
C THR A 75 21.21 12.97 -12.00
N LEU A 76 20.12 12.56 -12.65
CA LEU A 76 18.77 12.63 -12.07
C LEU A 76 18.69 11.90 -10.72
N LYS A 77 19.19 10.66 -10.66
CA LYS A 77 19.18 9.84 -9.43
C LYS A 77 19.96 10.52 -8.29
N ARG A 78 21.14 11.07 -8.58
CA ARG A 78 21.94 11.81 -7.58
C ARG A 78 21.22 13.07 -7.10
N GLN A 79 20.69 13.86 -8.02
CA GLN A 79 19.99 15.10 -7.65
C GLN A 79 18.66 14.84 -6.93
N SER A 80 17.95 13.77 -7.28
CA SER A 80 16.72 13.34 -6.60
C SER A 80 17.00 13.02 -5.13
N LYS A 81 18.11 12.33 -4.82
CA LYS A 81 18.57 12.11 -3.43
C LYS A 81 18.88 13.42 -2.70
N ASN A 82 19.48 14.40 -3.37
CA ASN A 82 19.73 15.73 -2.78
C ASN A 82 18.43 16.45 -2.46
N PHE A 83 17.48 16.44 -3.40
CA PHE A 83 16.15 17.01 -3.19
C PHE A 83 15.43 16.34 -2.01
N GLN A 84 15.43 15.01 -1.94
CA GLN A 84 14.80 14.29 -0.84
C GLN A 84 15.41 14.68 0.52
N ARG A 85 16.74 14.75 0.63
CA ARG A 85 17.42 15.21 1.85
C ARG A 85 17.06 16.64 2.21
N PHE A 86 17.06 17.53 1.22
CA PHE A 86 16.67 18.93 1.39
C PHE A 86 15.21 19.05 1.86
N HIS A 87 14.29 18.38 1.18
CA HIS A 87 12.85 18.39 1.49
C HIS A 87 12.60 17.86 2.89
N ASN A 88 13.18 16.71 3.27
CA ASN A 88 13.02 16.14 4.61
C ASN A 88 13.60 17.02 5.73
N LYS A 89 14.56 17.90 5.42
CA LYS A 89 15.19 18.82 6.38
C LYS A 89 14.45 20.16 6.51
N HIS A 90 13.74 20.62 5.48
CA HIS A 90 13.19 21.98 5.46
C HIS A 90 11.67 22.04 5.30
N HIS A 91 11.04 21.05 4.67
CA HIS A 91 9.61 21.06 4.45
C HIS A 91 8.87 20.73 5.75
N ARG A 92 7.97 21.63 6.17
CA ARG A 92 7.14 21.47 7.35
C ARG A 92 5.74 21.02 6.94
N TYR A 93 5.28 19.95 7.58
CA TYR A 93 3.95 19.42 7.32
C TYR A 93 2.99 19.82 8.45
N SER A 94 1.77 20.22 8.09
CA SER A 94 0.71 20.51 9.07
C SER A 94 0.37 19.28 9.93
N CYS A 95 0.33 18.09 9.32
CA CYS A 95 0.12 16.83 10.03
C CYS A 95 1.24 16.48 11.02
N LEU A 96 2.43 17.06 10.87
CA LEU A 96 3.56 16.91 11.80
C LEU A 96 3.62 18.04 12.84
N LYS A 97 2.52 18.77 13.05
CA LYS A 97 2.43 19.93 13.95
C LYS A 97 3.51 20.98 13.66
N GLY A 98 3.78 21.23 12.38
CA GLY A 98 4.78 22.20 11.92
C GLY A 98 6.23 21.72 11.97
N LYS A 99 6.49 20.46 12.34
CA LYS A 99 7.83 19.86 12.30
C LYS A 99 8.18 19.35 10.91
N THR A 100 9.48 19.24 10.66
CA THR A 100 10.05 18.58 9.47
C THR A 100 10.13 17.06 9.69
N PRO A 101 10.14 16.25 8.62
CA PRO A 101 10.34 14.81 8.73
C PRO A 101 11.59 14.42 9.54
N HIS A 102 12.71 15.13 9.38
CA HIS A 102 13.92 14.87 10.16
C HIS A 102 13.78 15.18 11.66
N GLU A 103 13.09 16.27 12.03
CA GLU A 103 12.84 16.60 13.44
C GLU A 103 11.97 15.53 14.11
N VAL A 104 10.93 15.05 13.42
CA VAL A 104 10.07 13.97 13.93
C VAL A 104 10.86 12.68 14.11
N LEU A 105 11.69 12.31 13.13
CA LEU A 105 12.54 11.12 13.21
C LEU A 105 13.51 11.19 14.38
N LYS A 106 14.18 12.33 14.58
CA LYS A 106 15.12 12.52 15.70
C LYS A 106 14.46 12.35 17.06
N VAL A 107 13.22 12.83 17.22
CA VAL A 107 12.47 12.74 18.49
C VAL A 107 11.87 11.35 18.71
N SER A 108 11.59 10.61 17.64
CA SER A 108 10.86 9.34 17.72
C SER A 108 11.62 8.18 18.37
N ASN A 109 12.94 8.30 18.64
CA ASN A 109 13.83 7.20 19.06
C ASN A 109 13.62 5.89 18.27
N HIS A 110 13.11 6.02 17.05
CA HIS A 110 12.69 4.89 16.25
C HIS A 110 13.91 4.32 15.54
N ASN A 111 14.18 3.03 15.74
CA ASN A 111 15.19 2.27 15.03
C ASN A 111 14.50 1.52 13.88
N PRO A 112 14.46 2.11 12.67
CA PRO A 112 13.79 1.47 11.54
C PRO A 112 14.50 0.17 11.16
N SER A 113 13.75 -0.92 11.02
CA SER A 113 14.23 -2.10 10.31
C SER A 113 14.47 -1.72 8.86
N THR A 114 15.66 -1.97 8.32
CA THR A 114 15.99 -1.62 6.92
C THR A 114 16.37 -2.86 6.15
N ILE A 115 15.96 -2.90 4.89
CA ILE A 115 16.50 -3.86 3.93
C ILE A 115 18.00 -3.52 3.71
N GLY A 116 18.84 -4.54 3.59
CA GLY A 116 20.28 -4.37 3.32
C GLY A 116 20.56 -3.58 2.04
N ALA A 117 21.64 -2.78 2.03
CA ALA A 117 21.94 -1.83 0.95
C ALA A 117 22.08 -2.47 -0.45
N ASN A 118 22.36 -3.77 -0.53
CA ASN A 118 22.55 -4.54 -1.76
C ASN A 118 21.51 -5.65 -1.95
N THR A 119 20.36 -5.56 -1.25
CA THR A 119 19.30 -6.56 -1.42
C THR A 119 18.76 -6.51 -2.85
N LYS A 120 18.87 -7.65 -3.53
CA LYS A 120 18.27 -7.88 -4.85
C LYS A 120 16.77 -8.11 -4.71
N LEU A 121 16.04 -7.87 -5.79
CA LEU A 121 14.63 -8.27 -5.84
C LEU A 121 14.55 -9.79 -5.63
N PRO A 122 13.78 -10.27 -4.63
CA PRO A 122 13.63 -11.70 -4.41
C PRO A 122 12.89 -12.35 -5.58
N GLN A 123 13.09 -13.65 -5.77
CA GLN A 123 12.21 -14.43 -6.64
C GLN A 123 10.85 -14.57 -5.96
N LEU A 124 9.86 -13.90 -6.53
CA LEU A 124 8.48 -13.91 -6.05
C LEU A 124 7.72 -14.90 -6.90
N ASP A 125 7.97 -16.20 -6.69
CA ASP A 125 7.29 -17.29 -7.43
C ASP A 125 6.09 -17.83 -6.69
N SER A 126 6.02 -17.67 -5.36
CA SER A 126 4.85 -17.95 -4.52
C SER A 126 4.25 -16.69 -3.90
N ILE A 127 3.11 -16.81 -3.23
CA ILE A 127 2.55 -15.76 -2.37
C ILE A 127 2.98 -16.08 -0.94
N ALA A 128 3.68 -15.16 -0.29
CA ALA A 128 4.12 -15.34 1.09
C ALA A 128 2.95 -15.21 2.08
N ASP A 129 3.13 -15.79 3.27
CA ASP A 129 2.20 -15.65 4.38
C ASP A 129 2.10 -14.19 4.85
N GLY A 130 0.89 -13.72 5.08
CA GLY A 130 0.61 -12.39 5.58
C GLY A 130 -0.83 -11.95 5.31
N ASN A 131 -1.07 -10.65 5.50
CA ASN A 131 -2.40 -10.06 5.40
C ASN A 131 -2.44 -9.00 4.30
N ILE A 132 -3.49 -9.05 3.48
CA ILE A 132 -3.83 -7.99 2.54
C ILE A 132 -5.12 -7.35 3.01
N ILE A 133 -5.10 -6.05 3.27
CA ILE A 133 -6.23 -5.32 3.84
C ILE A 133 -6.87 -4.49 2.74
N LEU A 134 -8.19 -4.58 2.61
CA LEU A 134 -8.99 -3.78 1.70
C LEU A 134 -10.09 -3.08 2.50
N ILE A 135 -10.11 -1.75 2.45
CA ILE A 135 -11.23 -0.99 3.00
C ILE A 135 -12.28 -0.81 1.89
N ARG A 136 -13.52 -1.19 2.17
CA ARG A 136 -14.62 -1.15 1.19
C ARG A 136 -15.84 -0.48 1.79
N PHE A 137 -16.48 0.40 1.01
CA PHE A 137 -17.77 0.95 1.35
C PHE A 137 -18.87 0.08 0.76
N ILE A 138 -19.73 -0.48 1.61
CA ILE A 138 -20.82 -1.36 1.16
C ILE A 138 -22.01 -0.51 0.72
N ARG A 139 -22.43 -0.67 -0.52
CA ARG A 139 -23.59 0.03 -1.09
C ARG A 139 -24.88 -0.77 -0.85
N SER A 140 -26.02 -0.21 -1.22
CA SER A 140 -27.34 -0.84 -1.09
C SER A 140 -27.47 -2.19 -1.82
N ASN A 141 -26.64 -2.45 -2.83
CA ASN A 141 -26.58 -3.75 -3.51
C ASN A 141 -25.90 -4.85 -2.68
N ARG A 142 -25.32 -4.54 -1.52
CA ARG A 142 -24.65 -5.46 -0.60
C ARG A 142 -23.47 -6.24 -1.21
N LEU A 143 -22.86 -5.69 -2.26
CA LEU A 143 -21.72 -6.34 -2.91
C LEU A 143 -20.40 -5.79 -2.37
N LEU A 144 -19.63 -6.67 -1.72
CA LEU A 144 -18.23 -6.45 -1.37
C LEU A 144 -17.34 -6.80 -2.58
N ASP A 145 -16.58 -5.84 -3.10
CA ASP A 145 -15.62 -6.03 -4.19
C ASP A 145 -14.21 -6.29 -3.67
N ILE A 146 -13.66 -7.46 -3.99
CA ILE A 146 -12.31 -7.88 -3.66
C ILE A 146 -11.58 -8.16 -4.97
N PHE A 147 -10.82 -7.18 -5.44
CA PHE A 147 -10.06 -7.24 -6.69
C PHE A 147 -10.89 -7.65 -7.92
N GLY A 148 -12.19 -7.33 -7.94
CA GLY A 148 -13.14 -7.70 -8.99
C GLY A 148 -14.07 -8.87 -8.62
N GLU A 149 -13.69 -9.72 -7.66
CA GLU A 149 -14.58 -10.76 -7.12
C GLU A 149 -15.66 -10.10 -6.24
N LYS A 150 -16.91 -10.55 -6.38
CA LYS A 150 -18.06 -9.99 -5.67
C LYS A 150 -18.56 -10.98 -4.61
N PHE A 151 -18.66 -10.51 -3.38
CA PHE A 151 -19.18 -11.27 -2.25
C PHE A 151 -20.46 -10.58 -1.75
N LEU A 152 -21.53 -11.34 -1.61
CA LEU A 152 -22.76 -10.84 -0.99
C LEU A 152 -22.54 -10.77 0.52
N VAL A 153 -22.87 -9.64 1.14
CA VAL A 153 -22.73 -9.45 2.59
C VAL A 153 -24.07 -9.12 3.27
N SER A 154 -24.10 -9.15 4.61
CA SER A 154 -25.31 -8.82 5.38
C SER A 154 -25.84 -7.42 5.03
N LYS A 155 -27.17 -7.27 5.12
CA LYS A 155 -27.84 -5.98 4.98
C LYS A 155 -27.42 -4.97 6.07
N ASP A 156 -26.96 -5.47 7.21
CA ASP A 156 -26.55 -4.64 8.36
C ASP A 156 -25.26 -3.87 8.06
N LEU A 157 -24.51 -4.29 7.04
CA LEU A 157 -23.29 -3.61 6.60
C LEU A 157 -23.56 -2.50 5.56
N VAL A 158 -24.80 -2.34 5.07
CA VAL A 158 -25.12 -1.32 4.06
C VAL A 158 -24.77 0.09 4.57
N TYR A 159 -24.10 0.85 3.72
CA TYR A 159 -23.59 2.21 4.00
C TYR A 159 -22.54 2.29 5.11
N SER A 160 -21.84 1.19 5.37
CA SER A 160 -20.68 1.15 6.27
C SER A 160 -19.37 0.94 5.50
N TYR A 161 -18.27 1.38 6.11
CA TYR A 161 -16.93 0.96 5.71
C TYR A 161 -16.56 -0.32 6.45
N VAL A 162 -16.19 -1.34 5.69
CA VAL A 162 -15.73 -2.63 6.21
C VAL A 162 -14.25 -2.82 5.90
N LYS A 163 -13.57 -3.55 6.77
CA LYS A 163 -12.17 -3.97 6.63
C LYS A 163 -12.15 -5.43 6.23
N ALA A 164 -11.92 -5.71 4.95
CA ALA A 164 -11.73 -7.06 4.44
C ALA A 164 -10.24 -7.43 4.51
N ILE A 165 -9.91 -8.52 5.17
CA ILE A 165 -8.54 -9.00 5.35
C ILE A 165 -8.41 -10.35 4.68
N ILE A 166 -7.65 -10.42 3.59
CA ILE A 166 -7.22 -11.70 3.01
C ILE A 166 -6.04 -12.20 3.82
N VAL A 167 -6.23 -13.30 4.54
CA VAL A 167 -5.21 -13.96 5.36
C VAL A 167 -4.62 -15.09 4.53
N THR A 168 -3.47 -14.85 3.89
CA THR A 168 -2.91 -15.74 2.87
C THR A 168 -2.54 -17.11 3.45
N LYS A 169 -2.05 -17.15 4.69
CA LYS A 169 -1.66 -18.38 5.41
C LYS A 169 -2.79 -19.41 5.55
N ILE A 170 -4.01 -18.94 5.78
CA ILE A 170 -5.17 -19.82 6.01
C ILE A 170 -6.15 -19.82 4.83
N HIS A 171 -5.81 -19.13 3.73
CA HIS A 171 -6.63 -19.07 2.52
C HIS A 171 -8.09 -18.61 2.80
N ARG A 172 -8.26 -17.62 3.67
CA ARG A 172 -9.57 -17.04 4.01
C ARG A 172 -9.57 -15.53 3.89
N MET A 173 -10.73 -14.97 3.58
CA MET A 173 -11.01 -13.55 3.72
C MET A 173 -11.91 -13.32 4.94
N GLN A 174 -11.42 -12.54 5.90
CA GLN A 174 -12.16 -12.14 7.09
C GLN A 174 -12.72 -10.73 6.91
N LEU A 175 -13.98 -10.52 7.29
CA LEU A 175 -14.66 -9.23 7.15
C LEU A 175 -14.96 -8.62 8.51
N TYR A 176 -14.43 -7.42 8.73
CA TYR A 176 -14.57 -6.70 10.00
C TYR A 176 -15.37 -5.41 9.84
N LEU A 177 -16.19 -5.11 10.85
CA LEU A 177 -16.76 -3.78 11.08
C LEU A 177 -16.08 -3.17 12.30
N GLY A 178 -15.22 -2.18 12.06
CA GLY A 178 -14.26 -1.74 13.09
C GLY A 178 -13.28 -2.87 13.44
N ASP A 179 -13.39 -3.37 14.67
CA ASP A 179 -12.56 -4.47 15.19
C ASP A 179 -13.34 -5.78 15.39
N GLU A 180 -14.65 -5.78 15.17
CA GLU A 180 -15.50 -6.96 15.28
C GLU A 180 -15.46 -7.77 13.99
N LEU A 181 -15.21 -9.07 14.08
CA LEU A 181 -15.29 -10.01 12.96
C LEU A 181 -16.77 -10.37 12.73
N ILE A 182 -17.31 -9.95 11.59
CA ILE A 182 -18.73 -10.12 11.25
C ILE A 182 -18.95 -11.32 10.33
N ASP A 183 -17.99 -11.63 9.46
CA ASP A 183 -18.11 -12.71 8.48
C ASP A 183 -16.74 -13.22 8.02
N ALA A 184 -16.69 -14.41 7.42
CA ALA A 184 -15.48 -14.97 6.84
C ALA A 184 -15.77 -15.89 5.65
N PHE A 185 -15.11 -15.62 4.52
CA PHE A 185 -15.27 -16.34 3.27
C PHE A 185 -14.03 -17.19 2.96
N ASP A 186 -14.23 -18.29 2.25
CA ASP A 186 -13.12 -19.04 1.66
C ASP A 186 -12.47 -18.23 0.55
N TYR A 187 -11.14 -18.14 0.58
CA TYR A 187 -10.35 -17.36 -0.37
C TYR A 187 -9.09 -18.12 -0.77
N HIS A 188 -9.29 -19.25 -1.46
CA HIS A 188 -8.21 -20.10 -1.93
C HIS A 188 -7.32 -19.39 -2.95
N LEU A 189 -6.08 -19.10 -2.55
CA LEU A 189 -5.03 -18.63 -3.43
C LEU A 189 -4.52 -19.75 -4.34
N PRO A 190 -4.13 -19.44 -5.58
CA PRO A 190 -3.56 -20.41 -6.49
C PRO A 190 -2.27 -21.00 -5.92
N VAL A 191 -2.18 -22.33 -5.86
CA VAL A 191 -0.92 -23.02 -5.63
C VAL A 191 -0.11 -22.89 -6.90
N ILE A 192 0.96 -22.10 -6.87
CA ILE A 192 1.86 -22.00 -8.02
C ILE A 192 2.70 -23.29 -8.03
N SER A 193 2.20 -24.32 -8.72
CA SER A 193 2.96 -25.52 -9.05
C SER A 193 4.03 -25.12 -10.05
N ARG A 194 5.31 -25.27 -9.68
CA ARG A 194 6.42 -25.19 -10.61
C ARG A 194 6.24 -26.30 -11.66
N GLN A 195 6.07 -25.92 -12.93
CA GLN A 195 6.49 -26.75 -14.05
C GLN A 195 7.94 -26.39 -14.36
#